data_AF-A0A7X8CMK1-F1
#
_entry.id   AF-A0A7X8CMK1-F1
#
_cell.length_a   1.000
_cell.length_b   1.000
_cell.length_c   1.000
_cell.angle_alpha   90.00
_cell.angle_beta   90.00
_cell.angle_gamma   90.00
#
_symmetry.space_group_name_H-M   'P 1'
#
loop_
_entity.id
_entity.type
_entity.pdbx_description
1 polymer ?
#
loop_
_entity_poly.entity_id
_entity_poly.type
_entity_poly.pdbx_seq_one_letter_code
_entity_poly.pdbx_strand_id
1 'polypeptide(L)'
;FMKDCHSNQVKLVLDSSHAFYGGENIVDVVQLFGKDLVHVHFEDCLIGAPESRTVPGKGDVDLISFYQSLKEIGYDGYLTVELWGSQPERYAREALENTKKIISCCQ
;
A
#
# COMPACT_ATOMS: atom_id res chain seq x y z
N PHE A 1 3.12 19.39 -6.31
CA PHE A 1 4.35 19.11 -5.55
C PHE A 1 5.36 18.31 -6.35
N MET A 2 5.20 16.99 -6.57
CA MET A 2 6.26 16.20 -7.23
C MET A 2 6.60 16.70 -8.65
N LYS A 3 5.61 17.15 -9.42
CA LYS A 3 5.82 17.81 -10.73
C LYS A 3 6.65 19.10 -10.65
N ASP A 4 6.55 19.81 -9.54
CA ASP A 4 7.21 21.10 -9.27
C ASP A 4 8.53 20.90 -8.50
N CYS A 5 8.76 19.70 -7.97
CA CYS A 5 9.93 19.33 -7.20
C CYS A 5 11.02 18.86 -8.17
N HIS A 6 11.90 19.78 -8.57
CA HIS A 6 12.99 19.49 -9.51
C HIS A 6 14.21 18.80 -8.84
N SER A 7 14.00 17.97 -7.82
CA SER A 7 15.07 17.28 -7.08
C SER A 7 15.02 15.78 -7.29
N ASN A 8 16.13 15.20 -7.74
CA ASN A 8 16.29 13.74 -7.81
C ASN A 8 16.44 13.06 -6.44
N GLN A 9 16.55 13.84 -5.36
CA GLN A 9 16.70 13.36 -3.98
C GLN A 9 15.34 13.20 -3.26
N VAL A 10 14.23 13.58 -3.90
CA VAL A 10 12.88 13.43 -3.35
C VAL A 10 12.14 12.40 -4.20
N LYS A 11 11.53 11.42 -3.54
CA LYS A 11 10.80 10.29 -4.16
C LYS A 11 9.50 10.04 -3.41
N LEU A 12 8.64 9.21 -3.98
CA LEU A 12 7.33 8.89 -3.42
C LEU A 12 7.39 7.67 -2.49
N VAL A 13 6.79 7.83 -1.31
CA VAL A 13 6.26 6.73 -0.51
C VAL A 13 4.76 6.69 -0.78
N LEU A 14 4.26 5.54 -1.25
CA LEU A 14 2.82 5.35 -1.47
C LEU A 14 2.22 4.56 -0.32
N ASP A 15 1.17 5.10 0.27
CA ASP A 15 0.40 4.47 1.33
C ASP A 15 -0.98 4.11 0.82
N SER A 16 -1.31 2.82 0.86
CA SER A 16 -2.51 2.30 0.20
C SER A 16 -3.80 2.73 0.86
N SER A 17 -3.82 2.83 2.19
CA SER A 17 -5.01 3.28 2.92
C SER A 17 -5.21 4.78 2.75
N HIS A 18 -4.14 5.58 2.80
CA HIS A 18 -4.26 7.03 2.62
C HIS A 18 -4.68 7.41 1.20
N ALA A 19 -4.13 6.76 0.17
CA ALA A 19 -4.56 6.97 -1.21
C ALA A 19 -6.05 6.64 -1.38
N PHE A 20 -6.49 5.50 -0.84
CA PHE A 20 -7.89 5.07 -0.86
C PHE A 20 -8.82 6.07 -0.17
N TYR A 21 -8.49 6.52 1.05
CA TYR A 21 -9.28 7.55 1.76
C TYR A 21 -9.28 8.90 1.05
N GLY A 22 -8.19 9.25 0.37
CA GLY A 22 -8.09 10.44 -0.47
C GLY A 22 -8.99 10.40 -1.71
N GLY A 23 -9.63 9.26 -1.98
CA GLY A 23 -10.42 9.03 -3.19
C GLY A 23 -9.57 8.80 -4.43
N GLU A 24 -8.28 8.49 -4.25
CA GLU A 24 -7.37 8.19 -5.35
C GLU A 24 -7.54 6.73 -5.78
N ASN A 25 -7.41 6.49 -7.09
CA ASN A 25 -7.24 5.13 -7.60
C ASN A 25 -5.76 4.74 -7.43
N ILE A 26 -5.51 3.78 -6.55
CA ILE A 26 -4.14 3.40 -6.18
C ILE A 26 -3.33 2.82 -7.36
N VAL A 27 -3.98 2.14 -8.32
CA VAL A 27 -3.33 1.60 -9.52
C VAL A 27 -2.87 2.75 -10.41
N ASP A 28 -3.70 3.77 -10.59
CA ASP A 28 -3.35 4.96 -11.37
C ASP A 28 -2.16 5.70 -10.73
N VAL A 29 -2.11 5.78 -9.40
CA VAL A 29 -0.99 6.39 -8.67
C VAL A 29 0.30 5.59 -8.90
N VAL A 30 0.26 4.26 -8.81
CA VAL A 30 1.44 3.41 -9.09
C VAL A 30 1.95 3.65 -10.51
N GLN A 31 1.06 3.63 -11.51
CA GLN A 31 1.44 3.85 -12.90
C GLN A 31 1.97 5.26 -13.15
N LEU A 32 1.38 6.28 -12.51
CA LEU A 32 1.78 7.67 -12.65
C LEU A 32 3.20 7.92 -12.12
N PHE A 33 3.54 7.34 -10.97
CA PHE A 33 4.82 7.58 -10.33
C PHE A 33 5.91 6.60 -10.75
N GLY A 34 5.57 5.37 -11.15
CA GLY A 34 6.49 4.40 -11.72
C GLY A 34 7.81 4.31 -10.93
N LYS A 35 8.94 4.60 -11.58
CA LYS A 35 10.28 4.58 -10.97
C LYS A 35 10.49 5.56 -9.81
N ASP A 36 9.63 6.55 -9.64
CA ASP A 36 9.71 7.52 -8.55
C ASP A 36 8.99 7.03 -7.28
N LEU A 37 8.20 5.96 -7.38
CA LEU A 37 7.67 5.21 -6.23
C LEU A 37 8.77 4.26 -5.74
N VAL A 38 9.33 4.57 -4.57
CA VAL A 38 10.48 3.84 -4.02
C VAL A 38 10.18 3.16 -2.68
N HIS A 39 9.01 3.41 -2.10
CA HIS A 39 8.56 2.76 -0.87
C HIS A 39 7.05 2.62 -0.82
N VAL A 40 6.58 1.57 -0.14
CA VAL A 40 5.16 1.25 0.00
C VAL A 40 4.83 1.00 1.46
N HIS A 41 3.82 1.69 1.96
CA HIS A 41 3.03 1.23 3.10
C HIS A 41 1.86 0.39 2.57
N PHE A 42 1.87 -0.89 2.93
CA PHE A 42 0.89 -1.89 2.50
C PHE A 42 -0.13 -2.08 3.63
N GLU A 43 -1.07 -1.15 3.69
CA GLU A 43 -2.07 -0.99 4.74
C GLU A 43 -3.49 -1.11 4.17
N ASP A 44 -4.42 -1.63 4.97
CA ASP A 44 -5.83 -1.76 4.60
C ASP A 44 -6.72 -0.95 5.54
N CYS A 45 -7.91 -0.56 5.06
CA CYS A 45 -8.85 0.25 5.82
C CYS A 45 -10.29 0.02 5.38
N LEU A 46 -11.25 0.33 6.25
CA LEU A 46 -12.69 0.19 5.96
C LEU A 46 -13.32 1.50 5.48
N ILE A 47 -14.21 1.43 4.50
CA ILE A 47 -15.00 2.57 4.02
C ILE A 47 -15.87 3.15 5.15
N GLY A 48 -15.96 4.48 5.21
CA GLY A 48 -16.98 5.18 6.01
C GLY A 48 -16.64 5.37 7.50
N ALA A 49 -15.46 4.94 7.94
CA ALA A 49 -14.96 5.24 9.28
C ALA A 49 -13.56 5.88 9.16
N PRO A 50 -13.38 7.13 9.66
CA PRO A 50 -12.05 7.69 9.84
C PRO A 50 -11.23 6.79 10.76
N GLU A 51 -9.96 6.57 10.45
CA GLU A 51 -9.03 5.76 11.28
C GLU A 51 -9.37 4.26 11.40
N SER A 52 -10.17 3.68 10.48
CA SER A 52 -10.49 2.24 10.47
C SER A 52 -9.37 1.39 9.84
N ARG A 53 -8.13 1.73 10.18
CA ARG A 53 -6.92 1.01 9.80
C ARG A 53 -7.02 -0.44 10.27
N THR A 54 -6.66 -1.38 9.42
CA THR A 54 -6.73 -2.80 9.70
C THR A 54 -5.59 -3.55 9.01
N VAL A 55 -5.40 -4.81 9.39
CA VAL A 55 -4.40 -5.67 8.76
C VAL A 55 -4.77 -5.88 7.28
N PRO A 56 -3.78 -6.04 6.38
CA PRO A 56 -4.02 -6.40 4.98
C PRO A 56 -5.05 -7.52 4.80
N GLY A 57 -6.00 -7.34 3.89
CA GLY A 57 -7.02 -8.32 3.53
C GLY A 57 -8.23 -8.35 4.49
N LYS A 58 -8.40 -7.32 5.32
CA LYS A 58 -9.54 -7.16 6.24
C LYS A 58 -10.32 -5.86 6.02
N GLY A 59 -9.86 -5.01 5.12
CA GLY A 59 -10.53 -3.78 4.72
C GLY A 59 -11.04 -3.85 3.29
N ASP A 60 -11.24 -2.67 2.72
CA ASP A 60 -11.88 -2.46 1.43
C ASP A 60 -10.90 -2.01 0.34
N VAL A 61 -9.61 -1.88 0.66
CA VAL A 61 -8.58 -1.51 -0.32
C VAL A 61 -8.32 -2.70 -1.25
N ASP A 62 -8.35 -2.48 -2.57
CA ASP A 62 -7.99 -3.51 -3.55
C ASP A 62 -6.47 -3.73 -3.61
N LEU A 63 -5.96 -4.40 -2.57
CA LEU A 63 -4.54 -4.70 -2.39
C LEU A 63 -4.01 -5.72 -3.41
N ILE A 64 -4.90 -6.49 -4.06
CA ILE A 64 -4.52 -7.44 -5.11
C ILE A 64 -4.14 -6.65 -6.37
N SER A 65 -5.04 -5.79 -6.86
CA SER A 65 -4.76 -4.96 -8.03
C SER A 65 -3.60 -4.00 -7.77
N PHE A 66 -3.50 -3.46 -6.55
CA PHE A 66 -2.35 -2.66 -6.14
C PHE A 66 -1.03 -3.43 -6.29
N TYR A 67 -0.93 -4.63 -5.72
CA TYR A 67 0.30 -5.43 -5.83
C TYR A 67 0.62 -5.83 -7.29
N GLN A 68 -0.40 -6.15 -8.09
CA GLN A 68 -0.21 -6.42 -9.52
C GLN A 68 0.39 -5.23 -10.26
N SER A 69 -0.12 -4.02 -10.02
CA SER A 69 0.40 -2.80 -10.64
C SER A 69 1.86 -2.52 -10.24
N LEU A 70 2.25 -2.81 -8.99
CA LEU A 70 3.65 -2.70 -8.55
C LEU A 70 4.55 -3.66 -9.34
N LYS A 71 4.10 -4.90 -9.58
CA LYS A 71 4.84 -5.86 -10.43
C LYS A 71 4.97 -5.37 -11.87
N GLU A 72 3.90 -4.80 -12.44
CA GLU A 72 3.89 -4.31 -13.83
C GLU A 72 4.90 -3.19 -14.06
N ILE A 73 5.08 -2.30 -13.09
CA ILE A 73 6.10 -1.23 -13.18
C ILE A 73 7.51 -1.71 -12.79
N GLY A 74 7.66 -2.98 -12.40
CA GLY A 74 8.95 -3.55 -11.99
C GLY A 74 9.45 -3.07 -10.63
N TYR A 75 8.55 -2.72 -9.70
CA TYR A 75 8.93 -2.36 -8.33
C TYR A 75 9.59 -3.56 -7.61
N ASP A 76 10.80 -3.35 -7.07
CA ASP A 76 11.58 -4.38 -6.35
C ASP A 76 11.79 -4.07 -4.86
N GLY A 77 11.14 -3.02 -4.36
CA GLY A 77 11.26 -2.56 -2.98
C GLY A 77 10.43 -3.36 -1.98
N TYR A 78 10.42 -2.89 -0.74
CA TYR A 78 9.67 -3.53 0.35
C TYR A 78 8.17 -3.18 0.31
N LEU A 79 7.35 -4.13 0.76
CA LEU A 79 5.98 -3.88 1.21
C LEU A 79 5.99 -3.80 2.74
N THR A 80 5.93 -2.59 3.29
CA THR A 80 5.94 -2.37 4.73
C THR A 80 4.51 -2.38 5.24
N VAL A 81 4.15 -3.34 6.10
CA VAL A 81 2.82 -3.31 6.74
C VAL A 81 2.85 -2.30 7.88
N GLU A 82 1.97 -1.30 7.83
CA GLU A 82 1.73 -0.35 8.93
C GLU A 82 0.58 -0.86 9.80
N LEU A 83 0.76 -0.91 11.13
CA LEU A 83 -0.18 -1.55 12.07
C LEU A 83 -0.33 -0.76 13.38
N TRP A 84 -1.53 -0.83 13.97
CA TRP A 84 -1.85 -0.27 15.28
C TRP A 84 -2.57 -1.29 16.15
N GLY A 85 -2.54 -1.07 17.47
CA GLY A 85 -3.35 -1.79 18.42
C GLY A 85 -2.55 -2.36 19.60
N SER A 86 -3.28 -2.83 20.61
CA SER A 86 -2.72 -3.29 21.89
C SER A 86 -2.13 -4.71 21.86
N GLN A 87 -2.25 -5.43 20.74
CA GLN A 87 -1.78 -6.82 20.57
C GLN A 87 -0.81 -6.92 19.38
N PRO A 88 0.39 -6.32 19.46
CA PRO A 88 1.28 -6.15 18.31
C PRO A 88 1.72 -7.46 17.65
N GLU A 89 2.05 -8.50 18.44
CA GLU A 89 2.47 -9.79 17.86
C GLU A 89 1.34 -10.47 17.08
N ARG A 90 0.11 -10.41 17.61
CA ARG A 90 -1.07 -10.99 16.96
C ARG A 90 -1.32 -10.30 15.61
N TYR A 91 -1.34 -8.97 15.58
CA TYR A 91 -1.57 -8.22 14.35
C TYR A 91 -0.45 -8.40 13.33
N ALA A 92 0.81 -8.44 13.78
CA ALA A 92 1.95 -8.71 12.90
C ALA A 92 1.86 -10.09 12.26
N ARG A 93 1.48 -11.12 13.03
CA ARG A 93 1.28 -12.48 12.51
C ARG A 93 0.15 -12.55 11.49
N GLU A 94 -1.00 -11.97 11.83
CA GLU A 94 -2.17 -11.95 10.96
C GLU A 94 -1.88 -11.20 9.65
N ALA A 95 -1.25 -10.03 9.73
CA ALA A 95 -0.85 -9.25 8.56
C ALA A 95 0.12 -10.04 7.67
N LEU A 96 1.15 -10.67 8.24
CA LEU A 96 2.11 -11.48 7.48
C LEU A 96 1.40 -12.62 6.73
N GLU A 97 0.50 -13.33 7.39
CA GLU A 97 -0.26 -14.43 6.79
C GLU A 97 -1.16 -13.95 5.65
N ASN A 98 -1.86 -12.83 5.84
CA ASN A 98 -2.76 -12.29 4.82
C ASN A 98 -1.99 -11.69 3.63
N THR A 99 -0.93 -10.92 3.89
CA THR A 99 -0.07 -10.37 2.83
C THR A 99 0.51 -11.49 1.98
N LYS A 100 0.98 -12.59 2.58
CA LYS A 100 1.45 -13.77 1.83
C LYS A 100 0.38 -14.35 0.91
N LYS A 101 -0.87 -14.43 1.37
CA LYS A 101 -1.99 -14.90 0.53
C LYS A 101 -2.24 -13.93 -0.63
N ILE A 102 -2.33 -12.63 -0.36
CA ILE A 102 -2.55 -11.59 -1.38
C ILE A 102 -1.49 -11.68 -2.47
N ILE A 103 -0.20 -11.69 -2.11
CA ILE A 103 0.88 -11.70 -3.10
C ILE A 103 0.98 -13.04 -3.86
N SER A 104 0.51 -14.14 -3.27
CA SER A 104 0.49 -15.45 -3.93
C SER A 104 -0.57 -15.57 -5.02
N CYS A 105 -1.66 -14.79 -4.94
CA CYS A 105 -2.71 -14.77 -5.96
C CYS A 105 -2.24 -14.18 -7.30
N CYS A 106 -1.09 -13.52 -7.33
CA CYS A 106 -0.58 -12.79 -8.49
C CYS A 106 0.68 -13.43 -9.09
N GLN A 107 0.92 -14.73 -8.85
CA GLN A 107 2.03 -15.49 -9.45
C GLN A 107 1.80 -15.77 -10.94
#